data_AF-A0A1H2YKK8-F1
#
_entry.id   AF-A0A1H2YKK8-F1
#
_cell.length_a   1.000
_cell.length_b   1.000
_cell.length_c   1.000
_cell.angle_alpha   90.00
_cell.angle_beta   90.00
_cell.angle_gamma   90.00
#
_symmetry.space_group_name_H-M   'P 1'
#
loop_
_entity.id
_entity.type
_entity.pdbx_description
1 polymer ?
#
loop_
_entity_poly.entity_id
_entity_poly.type
_entity_poly.pdbx_seq_one_letter_code
_entity_poly.pdbx_strand_id
1 'polypeptide(L)'
;MSVDAAKIWRAIVAAQTRRQQRAKDELEAARQDMLAAEATHAAAVAETEQACERRRIHEDGLQELLSASLSAALYLSHDAWRSHLRGQVQALQVRERQAGDALEKQERKVAALRSKLARIDAALDKCRHKLKQIEDETRRRREENADEEAIETLLARRALR
;
A
#
# COMPACT_ATOMS: atom_id res chain seq x y z
N MET A 1 10.46 -33.08 28.48
CA MET A 1 11.22 -32.76 27.25
C MET A 1 11.40 -31.26 27.16
N SER A 2 12.59 -30.73 27.47
CA SER A 2 12.89 -29.31 27.27
C SER A 2 13.05 -29.07 25.78
N VAL A 3 12.09 -28.39 25.16
CA VAL A 3 12.24 -27.95 23.77
C VAL A 3 13.35 -26.89 23.77
N ASP A 4 14.42 -27.16 23.03
CA ASP A 4 15.55 -26.25 22.82
C ASP A 4 15.03 -24.86 22.46
N ALA A 5 15.24 -23.88 23.35
CA ALA A 5 14.72 -22.53 23.23
C ALA A 5 15.12 -21.88 21.89
N ALA A 6 16.30 -22.21 21.37
CA ALA A 6 16.74 -21.74 20.06
C ALA A 6 15.83 -22.26 18.93
N LYS A 7 15.35 -23.52 19.00
CA LYS A 7 14.42 -24.07 18.00
C LYS A 7 13.07 -23.35 18.01
N ILE A 8 12.54 -23.03 19.20
CA ILE A 8 11.30 -22.24 19.33
C ILE A 8 11.47 -20.87 18.69
N TRP A 9 12.55 -20.16 19.02
CA TRP A 9 12.79 -18.82 18.49
C TRP A 9 13.08 -18.80 17.00
N ARG A 10 13.75 -19.81 16.44
CA ARG A 10 13.86 -19.98 14.98
C ARG A 10 12.50 -20.14 14.32
N ALA A 11 11.60 -20.94 14.91
CA ALA A 11 10.24 -21.09 14.40
C ALA A 11 9.44 -19.77 14.44
N ILE A 12 9.59 -18.99 15.52
CA ILE A 12 8.97 -17.65 15.65
C ILE A 12 9.51 -16.70 14.57
N VAL A 13 10.83 -16.63 14.39
CA VAL A 13 11.46 -15.78 13.34
C VAL A 13 10.99 -16.20 11.95
N ALA A 14 10.91 -17.50 11.66
CA ALA A 14 10.41 -18.01 10.39
C ALA A 14 8.94 -17.63 10.16
N ALA A 15 8.10 -17.75 11.18
CA ALA A 15 6.69 -17.33 11.10
C ALA A 15 6.54 -15.82 10.87
N GLN A 16 7.32 -14.99 11.56
CA GLN A 16 7.31 -13.54 11.38
C GLN A 16 7.84 -13.14 9.99
N THR A 17 8.84 -13.84 9.47
CA THR A 17 9.36 -13.63 8.10
C THR A 17 8.28 -13.91 7.06
N ARG A 18 7.52 -14.99 7.21
CA ARG A 18 6.35 -15.26 6.34
C ARG A 18 5.26 -14.20 6.47
N ARG A 19 5.05 -13.64 7.66
CA ARG A 19 4.12 -12.53 7.88
C ARG A 19 4.59 -11.25 7.19
N GLN A 20 5.88 -10.95 7.26
CA GLN A 20 6.52 -9.83 6.56
C GLN A 20 6.32 -9.98 5.05
N GLN A 21 6.61 -11.17 4.49
CA GLN A 21 6.46 -11.39 3.06
C GLN A 21 5.02 -11.17 2.60
N ARG A 22 4.03 -11.76 3.29
CA ARG A 22 2.61 -11.52 2.98
C ARG A 22 2.24 -10.04 3.04
N ALA A 23 2.76 -9.28 4.00
CA ALA A 23 2.51 -7.85 4.10
C ALA A 23 3.16 -7.04 2.96
N LYS A 24 4.31 -7.49 2.44
CA LYS A 24 4.94 -6.91 1.24
C LYS A 24 4.10 -7.20 -0.01
N ASP A 25 3.67 -8.45 -0.18
CA ASP A 25 2.82 -8.85 -1.30
C ASP A 25 1.49 -8.07 -1.28
N GLU A 26 0.85 -7.94 -0.11
CA GLU A 26 -0.35 -7.11 0.10
C GLU A 26 -0.12 -5.64 -0.29
N LEU A 27 1.04 -5.08 0.07
CA LEU A 27 1.40 -3.69 -0.24
C LEU A 27 1.64 -3.49 -1.74
N GLU A 28 2.29 -4.45 -2.42
CA GLU A 28 2.50 -4.41 -3.86
C GLU A 28 1.19 -4.49 -4.63
N ALA A 29 0.30 -5.42 -4.27
CA ALA A 29 -1.04 -5.49 -4.84
C ALA A 29 -1.82 -4.19 -4.64
N ALA A 30 -1.79 -3.62 -3.43
CA ALA A 30 -2.45 -2.35 -3.15
C ALA A 30 -1.86 -1.16 -3.95
N ARG A 31 -0.56 -1.19 -4.27
CA ARG A 31 0.06 -0.18 -5.15
C ARG A 31 -0.40 -0.33 -6.59
N GLN A 32 -0.56 -1.56 -7.09
CA GLN A 32 -1.10 -1.81 -8.42
C GLN A 32 -2.56 -1.32 -8.53
N ASP A 33 -3.39 -1.63 -7.54
CA ASP A 33 -4.75 -1.10 -7.42
C ASP A 33 -4.77 0.45 -7.40
N MET A 34 -3.80 1.08 -6.73
CA MET A 34 -3.67 2.55 -6.67
C MET A 34 -3.37 3.14 -8.04
N LEU A 35 -2.43 2.56 -8.78
CA LEU A 35 -2.12 2.98 -10.15
C LEU A 35 -3.34 2.86 -11.07
N ALA A 36 -4.14 1.79 -10.92
CA ALA A 36 -5.39 1.63 -11.67
C ALA A 36 -6.44 2.70 -11.30
N ALA A 37 -6.54 3.05 -10.01
CA ALA A 37 -7.41 4.12 -9.55
C ALA A 37 -6.96 5.50 -10.05
N GLU A 38 -5.64 5.77 -10.06
CA GLU A 38 -5.05 7.00 -10.62
C GLU A 38 -5.37 7.13 -12.11
N ALA A 39 -5.20 6.05 -12.88
CA ALA A 39 -5.55 6.04 -14.30
C ALA A 39 -7.05 6.30 -14.54
N THR A 40 -7.91 5.70 -13.71
CA THR A 40 -9.37 5.91 -13.78
C THR A 40 -9.74 7.37 -13.46
N HIS A 41 -9.14 7.94 -12.43
CA HIS A 41 -9.36 9.33 -12.06
C HIS A 41 -8.86 10.28 -13.16
N ALA A 42 -7.66 10.06 -13.70
CA ALA A 42 -7.11 10.87 -14.80
C ALA A 42 -8.00 10.82 -16.05
N ALA A 43 -8.54 9.64 -16.39
CA ALA A 43 -9.49 9.50 -17.50
C ALA A 43 -10.79 10.29 -17.23
N ALA A 44 -11.34 10.22 -16.01
CA ALA A 44 -12.55 10.96 -15.64
C ALA A 44 -12.35 12.48 -15.66
N VAL A 45 -11.18 12.97 -15.24
CA VAL A 45 -10.80 14.39 -15.35
C VAL A 45 -10.75 14.81 -16.82
N ALA A 46 -10.05 14.05 -17.68
CA ALA A 46 -9.93 14.36 -19.10
C ALA A 46 -11.31 14.37 -19.82
N GLU A 47 -12.20 13.42 -19.50
CA GLU A 47 -13.56 13.39 -20.02
C GLU A 47 -14.37 14.64 -19.60
N THR A 48 -14.20 15.05 -18.34
CA THR A 48 -14.88 16.24 -17.80
C THR A 48 -14.35 17.52 -18.43
N GLU A 49 -13.04 17.67 -18.59
CA GLU A 49 -12.42 18.78 -19.30
C GLU A 49 -12.92 18.87 -20.74
N GLN A 50 -12.96 17.75 -21.46
CA GLN A 50 -13.46 17.70 -22.83
C GLN A 50 -14.96 18.09 -22.90
N ALA A 51 -15.77 17.69 -21.93
CA ALA A 51 -17.18 18.06 -21.88
C ALA A 51 -17.38 19.55 -21.55
N CYS A 52 -16.58 20.10 -20.65
CA CYS A 52 -16.55 21.53 -20.36
C CYS A 52 -16.15 22.33 -21.61
N GLU A 53 -15.15 21.87 -22.37
CA GLU A 53 -14.73 22.51 -23.61
C GLU A 53 -15.82 22.49 -24.68
N ARG A 54 -16.45 21.32 -24.91
CA ARG A 54 -17.61 21.23 -25.84
C ARG A 54 -18.72 22.19 -25.45
N ARG A 55 -19.00 22.32 -24.15
CA ARG A 55 -20.00 23.25 -23.64
C ARG A 55 -19.59 24.70 -23.88
N ARG A 56 -18.33 25.07 -23.63
CA ARG A 56 -17.80 26.41 -23.87
C ARG A 56 -17.94 26.80 -25.34
N ILE A 57 -17.47 25.95 -26.26
CA ILE A 57 -17.56 26.17 -27.72
C ILE A 57 -19.02 26.39 -28.15
N HIS A 58 -19.97 25.61 -27.61
CA HIS A 58 -21.39 25.80 -27.90
C HIS A 58 -21.95 27.12 -27.33
N GLU A 59 -21.55 27.51 -26.12
CA GLU A 59 -21.97 28.76 -25.49
C GLU A 59 -21.42 29.98 -26.25
N ASP A 60 -20.16 29.94 -26.68
CA ASP A 60 -19.51 30.99 -27.48
C ASP A 60 -20.19 31.13 -28.86
N GLY A 61 -20.42 30.00 -29.56
CA GLY A 61 -21.13 30.02 -30.85
C GLY A 61 -22.57 30.54 -30.75
N LEU A 62 -23.27 30.29 -29.63
CA LEU A 62 -24.58 30.89 -29.38
C LEU A 62 -24.50 32.40 -29.17
N GLN A 63 -23.48 32.91 -28.48
CA GLN A 63 -23.28 34.35 -28.31
C GLN A 63 -23.05 35.06 -29.65
N GLU A 64 -22.23 34.48 -30.52
CA GLU A 64 -22.00 34.99 -31.88
C GLU A 64 -23.32 35.04 -32.67
N LEU A 65 -24.09 33.95 -32.65
CA LEU A 65 -25.38 33.87 -33.33
C LEU A 65 -26.42 34.87 -32.79
N LEU A 66 -26.45 35.08 -31.47
CA LEU A 66 -27.32 36.09 -30.84
C LEU A 66 -26.96 37.51 -31.28
N SER A 67 -25.67 37.79 -31.48
CA SER A 67 -25.21 39.09 -31.99
C SER A 67 -25.59 39.32 -33.47
N ALA A 68 -25.87 38.25 -34.23
CA ALA A 68 -26.16 38.27 -35.66
C ALA A 68 -27.67 38.21 -36.01
N SER A 69 -28.58 38.44 -35.05
CA SER A 69 -30.06 38.38 -35.23
C SER A 69 -30.61 36.97 -35.43
N LEU A 70 -30.53 36.14 -34.38
CA LEU A 70 -31.01 34.75 -34.37
C LEU A 70 -32.55 34.65 -34.41
N SER A 71 -33.09 33.66 -35.15
CA SER A 71 -34.52 33.35 -35.09
C SER A 71 -34.91 32.64 -33.79
N ALA A 72 -36.17 32.79 -33.35
CA ALA A 72 -36.67 32.15 -32.14
C ALA A 72 -36.60 30.61 -32.20
N ALA A 73 -36.82 30.01 -33.37
CA ALA A 73 -36.72 28.57 -33.56
C ALA A 73 -35.29 28.04 -33.38
N LEU A 74 -34.29 28.76 -33.91
CA LEU A 74 -32.87 28.43 -33.71
C LEU A 74 -32.42 28.64 -32.28
N TYR A 75 -32.94 29.66 -31.59
CA TYR A 75 -32.67 29.86 -30.18
C TYR A 75 -33.15 28.67 -29.32
N LEU A 76 -34.39 28.21 -29.54
CA LEU A 76 -34.96 27.09 -28.79
C LEU A 76 -34.20 25.77 -29.01
N SER A 77 -33.71 25.51 -30.23
CA SER A 77 -32.87 24.33 -30.47
C SER A 77 -31.53 24.40 -29.74
N HIS A 78 -30.89 25.57 -29.70
CA HIS A 78 -29.67 25.78 -28.92
C HIS A 78 -29.90 25.68 -27.40
N ASP A 79 -31.02 26.18 -26.89
CA ASP A 79 -31.32 26.08 -25.45
C ASP A 79 -31.52 24.62 -25.00
N ALA A 80 -32.18 23.81 -25.83
CA ALA A 80 -32.29 22.36 -25.59
C ALA A 80 -30.91 21.68 -25.52
N TRP A 81 -30.00 22.02 -26.44
CA TRP A 81 -28.62 21.53 -26.42
C TRP A 81 -27.83 22.02 -25.21
N ARG A 82 -28.04 23.27 -24.78
CA ARG A 82 -27.39 23.84 -23.59
C ARG A 82 -27.77 23.10 -22.31
N SER A 83 -29.04 22.75 -22.15
CA SER A 83 -29.51 21.93 -21.04
C SER A 83 -28.86 20.54 -21.06
N HIS A 84 -28.80 19.92 -22.25
CA HIS A 84 -28.16 18.62 -22.43
C HIS A 84 -26.67 18.63 -22.08
N LEU A 85 -25.90 19.58 -22.61
CA LEU A 85 -24.46 19.70 -22.34
C LEU A 85 -24.18 20.00 -20.86
N ARG A 86 -25.01 20.82 -20.22
CA ARG A 86 -24.93 21.05 -18.77
C ARG A 86 -25.16 19.77 -17.98
N GLY A 87 -26.19 18.99 -18.33
CA GLY A 87 -26.47 17.70 -17.70
C GLY A 87 -25.33 16.70 -17.88
N GLN A 88 -24.71 16.64 -19.07
CA GLN A 88 -23.54 15.81 -19.32
C GLN A 88 -22.35 16.22 -18.44
N VAL A 89 -22.01 17.51 -18.37
CA VAL A 89 -20.91 18.01 -17.52
C VAL A 89 -21.17 17.66 -16.06
N GLN A 90 -22.39 17.87 -15.56
CA GLN A 90 -22.74 17.51 -14.18
C GLN A 90 -22.57 16.02 -13.91
N ALA A 91 -23.00 15.15 -14.82
CA ALA A 91 -22.85 13.70 -14.68
C ALA A 91 -21.37 13.29 -14.67
N LEU A 92 -20.54 13.88 -15.52
CA LEU A 92 -19.10 13.61 -15.59
C LEU A 92 -18.36 14.13 -14.35
N GLN A 93 -18.69 15.32 -13.86
CA GLN A 93 -18.15 15.85 -12.59
C GLN A 93 -18.48 14.95 -11.39
N VAL A 94 -19.67 14.33 -11.37
CA VAL A 94 -20.02 13.35 -10.33
C VAL A 94 -19.13 12.11 -10.44
N ARG A 95 -18.87 11.62 -11.66
CA ARG A 95 -17.96 10.48 -11.89
C ARG A 95 -16.51 10.82 -11.52
N GLU A 96 -16.04 12.01 -11.86
CA GLU A 96 -14.72 12.51 -11.49
C GLU A 96 -14.54 12.51 -9.96
N ARG A 97 -15.52 13.07 -9.22
CA ARG A 97 -15.51 13.04 -7.75
C ARG A 97 -15.50 11.61 -7.20
N GLN A 98 -16.34 10.73 -7.74
CA GLN A 98 -16.37 9.32 -7.31
C GLN A 98 -15.03 8.61 -7.56
N ALA A 99 -14.38 8.89 -8.70
CA ALA A 99 -13.06 8.36 -9.01
C ALA A 99 -11.98 8.94 -8.08
N GLY A 100 -12.08 10.23 -7.74
CA GLY A 100 -11.21 10.89 -6.77
C GLY A 100 -11.34 10.31 -5.36
N ASP A 101 -12.57 10.12 -4.88
CA ASP A 101 -12.85 9.48 -3.59
C ASP A 101 -12.30 8.04 -3.53
N ALA A 102 -12.42 7.30 -4.64
CA ALA A 102 -11.88 5.95 -4.77
C ALA A 102 -10.35 5.93 -4.74
N LEU A 103 -9.70 6.88 -5.44
CA LEU A 103 -8.25 7.07 -5.41
C LEU A 103 -7.77 7.40 -4.00
N GLU A 104 -8.38 8.38 -3.33
CA GLU A 104 -8.01 8.77 -1.97
C GLU A 104 -8.15 7.60 -0.98
N LYS A 105 -9.22 6.81 -1.11
CA LYS A 105 -9.40 5.58 -0.32
C LYS A 105 -8.25 4.59 -0.53
N GLN A 106 -7.77 4.46 -1.77
CA GLN A 106 -6.69 3.55 -2.09
C GLN A 106 -5.33 4.06 -1.60
N GLU A 107 -5.07 5.37 -1.68
CA GLU A 107 -3.89 6.01 -1.09
C GLU A 107 -3.83 5.78 0.43
N ARG A 108 -4.96 5.97 1.13
CA ARG A 108 -5.09 5.69 2.57
C ARG A 108 -4.82 4.23 2.89
N LYS A 109 -5.30 3.28 2.06
CA LYS A 109 -5.01 1.84 2.20
C LYS A 109 -3.52 1.55 2.06
N VAL A 110 -2.86 2.12 1.04
CA VAL A 110 -1.41 1.97 0.84
C VAL A 110 -0.63 2.54 2.03
N ALA A 111 -1.00 3.73 2.53
CA ALA A 111 -0.37 4.33 3.71
C ALA A 111 -0.52 3.44 4.97
N ALA A 112 -1.71 2.90 5.21
CA ALA A 112 -1.97 1.99 6.32
C ALA A 112 -1.14 0.71 6.22
N LEU A 113 -1.04 0.11 5.03
CA LEU A 113 -0.22 -1.08 4.79
C LEU A 113 1.27 -0.81 4.97
N ARG A 114 1.78 0.36 4.56
CA ARG A 114 3.17 0.78 4.84
C ARG A 114 3.45 0.85 6.33
N SER A 115 2.55 1.44 7.12
CA SER A 115 2.69 1.49 8.58
C SER A 115 2.63 0.08 9.20
N LYS A 116 1.72 -0.77 8.74
CA LYS A 116 1.62 -2.18 9.15
C LYS A 116 2.93 -2.93 8.88
N LEU A 117 3.52 -2.78 7.69
CA LEU A 117 4.78 -3.41 7.32
C LEU A 117 5.93 -2.94 8.22
N ALA A 118 6.06 -1.62 8.45
CA ALA A 118 7.09 -1.08 9.33
C ALA A 118 7.01 -1.64 10.77
N ARG A 119 5.80 -1.85 11.29
CA ARG A 119 5.60 -2.48 12.61
C ARG A 119 6.01 -3.96 12.60
N ILE A 120 5.72 -4.69 11.52
CA ILE A 120 6.13 -6.09 11.36
C ILE A 120 7.65 -6.19 11.26
N ASP A 121 8.30 -5.31 10.50
CA ASP A 121 9.76 -5.25 10.38
C ASP A 121 10.41 -5.04 11.76
N ALA A 122 9.95 -4.03 12.51
CA ALA A 122 10.45 -3.77 13.85
C ALA A 122 10.24 -4.96 14.81
N ALA A 123 9.12 -5.68 14.69
CA ALA A 123 8.88 -6.89 15.48
C ALA A 123 9.82 -8.05 15.07
N LEU A 124 10.04 -8.23 13.77
CA LEU A 124 10.94 -9.25 13.25
C LEU A 124 12.38 -9.01 13.71
N ASP A 125 12.85 -7.76 13.70
CA ASP A 125 14.18 -7.41 14.18
C ASP A 125 14.37 -7.70 15.67
N LYS A 126 13.35 -7.41 16.50
CA LYS A 126 13.34 -7.81 17.92
C LYS A 126 13.41 -9.34 18.08
N CYS A 127 12.65 -10.10 17.31
CA CYS A 127 12.69 -11.56 17.34
C CYS A 127 14.07 -12.11 16.92
N ARG A 128 14.68 -11.54 15.87
CA ARG A 128 16.03 -11.91 15.42
C ARG A 128 17.09 -11.61 16.47
N HIS A 129 17.01 -10.44 17.10
CA HIS A 129 17.90 -10.08 18.19
C HIS A 129 17.78 -11.06 19.37
N LYS A 130 16.54 -11.44 19.75
CA LYS A 130 16.32 -12.39 20.84
C LYS A 130 16.83 -13.79 20.51
N LEU A 131 16.63 -14.25 19.26
CA LEU A 131 17.20 -15.52 18.80
C LEU A 131 18.73 -15.52 18.92
N LYS A 132 19.38 -14.45 18.44
CA LYS A 132 20.84 -14.30 18.53
C LYS A 132 21.34 -14.38 19.97
N GLN A 133 20.70 -13.67 20.91
CA GLN A 133 21.05 -13.73 22.33
C GLN A 133 21.00 -15.17 22.89
N ILE A 134 19.96 -15.93 22.52
CA ILE A 134 19.77 -17.31 22.99
C ILE A 134 20.82 -18.24 22.36
N GLU A 135 21.15 -18.05 21.09
CA GLU A 135 22.20 -18.82 20.41
C GLU A 135 23.57 -18.54 21.03
N ASP A 136 23.88 -17.27 21.32
CA ASP A 136 25.12 -16.86 22.00
C ASP A 136 25.21 -17.45 23.41
N GLU A 137 24.14 -17.42 24.19
CA GLU A 137 24.09 -18.01 25.54
C GLU A 137 24.24 -19.54 25.50
N THR A 138 23.56 -20.20 24.54
CA THR A 138 23.68 -21.65 24.35
C THR A 138 25.10 -22.05 23.95
N ARG A 139 25.76 -21.22 23.13
CA ARG A 139 27.16 -21.42 22.76
C ARG A 139 28.09 -21.28 23.96
N ARG A 140 27.95 -20.22 24.76
CA ARG A 140 28.76 -20.00 25.96
C ARG A 140 28.66 -21.17 26.95
N ARG A 141 27.44 -21.64 27.25
CA ARG A 141 27.25 -22.80 28.13
C ARG A 141 27.91 -24.08 27.62
N ARG A 142 27.98 -24.27 26.29
CA ARG A 142 28.69 -25.42 25.70
C ARG A 142 30.20 -25.28 25.82
N GLU A 143 30.72 -24.08 25.66
CA GLU A 143 32.15 -23.77 25.87
C GLU A 143 32.52 -23.99 27.35
N GLU A 144 31.70 -23.47 28.29
CA GLU A 144 31.87 -23.69 29.74
C GLU A 144 31.85 -25.17 30.12
N ASN A 145 30.86 -25.93 29.66
CA ASN A 145 30.79 -27.37 29.93
C ASN A 145 32.00 -28.13 29.37
N ALA A 146 32.50 -27.76 28.19
CA ALA A 146 33.67 -28.40 27.58
C ALA A 146 34.95 -28.08 28.37
N ASP A 147 35.08 -26.86 28.90
CA ASP A 147 36.18 -26.46 29.77
C ASP A 147 36.14 -27.21 31.12
N GLU A 148 34.96 -27.37 31.71
CA GLU A 148 34.75 -28.18 32.92
C GLU A 148 35.15 -29.66 32.70
N GLU A 149 34.67 -30.29 31.63
CA GLU A 149 35.02 -31.67 31.26
C GLU A 149 36.54 -31.84 31.04
N ALA A 150 37.20 -30.83 30.44
CA ALA A 150 38.64 -30.82 30.25
C ALA A 150 39.41 -30.74 31.58
N ILE A 151 38.95 -29.90 32.52
CA ILE A 151 39.53 -29.80 33.87
C ILE A 151 39.36 -31.11 34.63
N GLU A 152 38.17 -31.70 34.64
CA GLU A 152 37.91 -32.99 35.29
C GLU A 152 38.81 -34.09 34.73
N THR A 153 38.99 -34.13 33.41
CA THR A 153 39.90 -35.07 32.75
C THR A 153 41.36 -34.88 33.20
N LEU A 154 41.83 -33.64 33.33
CA LEU A 154 43.18 -33.34 33.82
C LEU A 154 43.36 -33.76 35.29
N LEU A 155 42.37 -33.49 36.13
CA LEU A 155 42.38 -33.88 37.54
C LEU A 155 42.36 -35.40 37.70
N ALA A 156 41.52 -36.12 36.95
CA ALA A 156 41.46 -37.57 36.96
C ALA A 156 42.80 -38.21 36.54
N ARG A 157 43.44 -37.67 35.50
CA ARG A 157 44.78 -38.09 35.08
C ARG A 157 45.85 -37.85 36.15
N ARG A 158 45.73 -36.77 36.91
CA ARG A 158 46.64 -36.47 38.02
C ARG A 158 46.44 -37.40 39.20
N ALA A 159 45.21 -37.81 39.50
CA ALA A 159 44.90 -38.72 40.61
C ALA A 159 45.35 -40.18 40.37
N LEU A 160 45.59 -40.56 39.11
CA LEU A 160 46.10 -41.87 38.72
C LEU A 160 47.64 -41.96 38.71
N ARG A 161 48.34 -40.88 39.07
CA ARG A 161 49.81 -40.84 39.25
C ARG A 161 50.13 -40.74 40.74
#